data_AF-A0A846P8F1-F1
#
_entry.id   AF-A0A846P8F1-F1
#
_cell.length_a   1.000
_cell.length_b   1.000
_cell.length_c   1.000
_cell.angle_alpha   90.00
_cell.angle_beta   90.00
_cell.angle_gamma   90.00
#
_symmetry.space_group_name_H-M   'P 1'
#
loop_
_entity.id
_entity.type
_entity.pdbx_description
1 polymer ?
#
loop_
_entity_poly.entity_id
_entity_poly.type
_entity_poly.pdbx_seq_one_letter_code
_entity_poly.pdbx_strand_id
1 'polypeptide(L)' 'LKIFKGGARTVHSLDQVSFDVEERSFLSIVGPSGCGKSTLLKITAGLLSATSGEVSVDGRRVEAPL' A
#
# COMPACT_ATOMS: atom_id res chain seq x y z
N LEU A 1 1.04 6.89 -1.08
CA LEU A 1 -0.24 7.35 -1.70
C LEU A 1 -0.60 6.44 -2.87
N LYS A 2 -1.87 6.09 -3.04
CA LYS A 2 -2.38 5.41 -4.25
C LYS A 2 -3.62 6.09 -4.76
N ILE A 3 -3.56 6.51 -6.03
CA ILE A 3 -4.68 7.09 -6.77
C ILE A 3 -5.06 6.15 -7.91
N PHE A 4 -6.35 5.85 -8.02
CA PHE A 4 -6.94 5.19 -9.19
C PHE A 4 -7.71 6.23 -10.01
N LYS A 5 -7.43 6.28 -11.32
CA LYS A 5 -8.18 7.10 -12.27
C LYS A 5 -9.11 6.18 -13.05
N GLY A 6 -10.41 6.45 -13.02
CA GLY A 6 -11.42 5.67 -13.76
C GLY A 6 -12.48 6.59 -14.37
N GLY A 7 -12.51 6.67 -15.70
CA GLY A 7 -13.42 7.59 -16.41
C GLY A 7 -13.26 9.03 -15.94
N ALA A 8 -14.37 9.67 -15.53
CA ALA A 8 -14.38 11.04 -15.01
C ALA A 8 -14.02 11.17 -13.51
N ARG A 9 -13.72 10.07 -12.79
CA ARG A 9 -13.52 10.10 -11.34
C ARG A 9 -12.09 9.69 -10.95
N THR A 10 -11.52 10.45 -10.03
CA THR A 10 -10.27 10.13 -9.33
C THR A 10 -10.60 9.62 -7.93
N VAL A 11 -10.04 8.47 -7.54
CA VAL A 11 -10.24 7.86 -6.22
C VAL A 11 -8.91 7.75 -5.50
N HIS A 12 -8.81 8.37 -4.33
CA HIS A 12 -7.67 8.26 -3.44
C HIS A 12 -7.87 7.03 -2.57
N SER A 13 -7.25 5.91 -2.95
CA SER A 13 -7.41 4.64 -2.22
C SER A 13 -6.52 4.55 -0.99
N LEU A 14 -5.38 5.26 -0.98
CA LEU A 14 -4.51 5.37 0.17
C LEU A 14 -3.99 6.80 0.21
N ASP A 15 -4.20 7.48 1.34
CA ASP A 15 -3.74 8.85 1.56
C ASP A 15 -2.91 8.93 2.84
N GLN A 16 -1.73 9.54 2.74
CA GLN A 16 -0.75 9.72 3.82
C GLN A 16 -0.52 8.53 4.79
N VAL A 17 -0.49 7.30 4.28
CA VAL A 17 -0.15 6.11 5.08
C VAL A 17 1.37 6.03 5.26
N SER A 18 1.83 6.06 6.52
CA SER A 18 3.24 5.85 6.91
C SER A 18 3.28 5.02 8.19
N PHE A 19 4.00 3.91 8.16
CA PHE A 19 4.23 3.06 9.34
C PHE A 19 5.45 2.17 9.09
N ASP A 20 6.07 1.72 10.17
CA ASP A 20 7.12 0.72 10.18
C ASP A 20 6.64 -0.51 10.93
N VAL A 21 7.12 -1.68 10.52
CA VAL A 21 6.79 -2.97 11.15
C VAL A 21 8.09 -3.58 11.63
N GLU A 22 8.22 -3.76 12.93
CA GLU A 22 9.41 -4.37 13.52
C GLU A 22 9.53 -5.84 13.14
N GLU A 23 10.77 -6.32 13.02
CA GLU A 23 11.02 -7.75 12.88
C GLU A 23 10.36 -8.53 14.02
N ARG A 24 9.82 -9.71 13.70
CA ARG A 24 9.16 -10.59 14.67
C ARG A 24 7.90 -10.00 15.32
N SER A 25 7.30 -8.96 14.71
CA SER A 25 5.99 -8.44 15.11
C SER A 25 4.85 -9.01 14.25
N PHE A 26 3.62 -8.89 14.76
CA PHE A 26 2.40 -9.21 14.02
C PHE A 26 1.55 -7.95 13.87
N LEU A 27 1.42 -7.47 12.63
CA LEU A 27 0.57 -6.32 12.28
C LEU A 27 -0.73 -6.81 11.63
N SER A 28 -1.86 -6.21 12.03
CA SER A 28 -3.15 -6.39 11.35
C SER A 28 -3.67 -5.06 10.82
N ILE A 29 -4.20 -5.07 9.59
CA ILE A 29 -4.84 -3.91 8.96
C ILE A 29 -6.36 -4.11 8.98
N VAL A 30 -7.06 -3.28 9.76
CA VAL A 30 -8.51 -3.37 9.96
C VAL A 30 -9.22 -2.11 9.45
N GLY A 31 -10.46 -2.27 8.99
CA GLY A 31 -11.29 -1.14 8.55
C GLY A 31 -12.40 -1.55 7.58
N PRO A 32 -13.39 -0.65 7.32
CA PRO A 32 -14.55 -0.93 6.47
C PRO A 32 -14.18 -1.35 5.04
N SER A 33 -15.13 -1.95 4.30
CA SER A 33 -14.92 -2.24 2.88
C SER A 33 -14.60 -0.95 2.09
N GLY A 34 -13.64 -1.03 1.16
CA GLY A 34 -13.24 0.12 0.34
C GLY A 34 -12.21 1.07 0.94
N CYS A 35 -11.78 0.91 2.21
CA CYS A 35 -10.79 1.81 2.83
C CYS A 35 -9.33 1.62 2.38
N GLY A 36 -9.07 0.76 1.38
CA GLY A 36 -7.73 0.60 0.81
C GLY A 36 -6.85 -0.53 1.37
N LYS A 37 -7.35 -1.37 2.29
CA LYS A 37 -6.56 -2.47 2.91
C LYS A 37 -5.89 -3.39 1.89
N SER A 38 -6.67 -3.94 0.95
CA SER A 38 -6.15 -4.83 -0.10
C SER A 38 -5.25 -4.07 -1.07
N THR A 39 -5.47 -2.78 -1.28
CA THR A 39 -4.56 -1.93 -2.05
C THR A 39 -3.20 -1.82 -1.37
N LEU A 40 -3.17 -1.54 -0.06
CA LEU A 40 -1.95 -1.45 0.74
C LEU A 40 -1.18 -2.77 0.71
N LEU A 41 -1.86 -3.89 1.01
CA LEU A 41 -1.25 -5.23 0.99
C LEU A 41 -0.66 -5.60 -0.38
N LYS A 42 -1.37 -5.28 -1.48
CA LYS A 42 -0.86 -5.52 -2.85
C LYS A 42 0.36 -4.66 -3.17
N ILE A 43 0.42 -3.42 -2.68
CA ILE A 43 1.60 -2.56 -2.85
C ILE A 43 2.78 -3.12 -2.07
N THR A 44 2.57 -3.51 -0.80
CA THR A 44 3.62 -4.12 0.03
C THR A 44 4.16 -5.41 -0.57
N ALA A 45 3.30 -6.22 -1.19
CA ALA A 45 3.71 -7.45 -1.87
C ALA A 45 4.33 -7.22 -3.26
N GLY A 46 4.43 -5.98 -3.74
CA GLY A 46 4.94 -5.65 -5.08
C GLY A 46 4.02 -6.02 -6.25
N LEU A 47 2.78 -6.41 -5.94
CA LEU A 47 1.75 -6.77 -6.93
C LEU A 47 1.04 -5.54 -7.53
N LEU A 48 1.24 -4.36 -6.94
CA LEU A 48 0.66 -3.10 -7.39
C LEU A 48 1.65 -1.96 -7.12
N SER A 49 1.94 -1.13 -8.12
CA SER A 49 2.78 0.05 -7.91
C SER A 49 2.05 1.14 -7.12
N ALA A 50 2.76 1.81 -6.21
CA ALA A 50 2.27 3.04 -5.58
C ALA A 50 2.19 4.19 -6.60
N THR A 51 1.31 5.17 -6.36
CA THR A 51 1.31 6.40 -7.18
C THR A 51 2.41 7.35 -6.71
N SER A 52 2.65 7.41 -5.39
CA SER A 52 3.79 8.12 -4.80
C SER A 52 4.12 7.55 -3.42
N GLY A 53 5.31 7.90 -2.92
CA GLY A 53 5.90 7.30 -1.74
C GLY A 53 6.58 5.97 -2.07
N GLU A 54 7.11 5.32 -1.04
CA GLU A 54 7.97 4.15 -1.16
C GLU A 54 7.59 3.09 -0.13
N VAL A 55 7.86 1.84 -0.45
CA VAL A 55 7.75 0.71 0.48
C VAL A 55 9.05 -0.08 0.41
N SER A 56 9.56 -0.47 1.57
CA SER A 56 10.73 -1.33 1.69
C SER A 56 10.44 -2.56 2.55
N VAL A 57 10.96 -3.71 2.13
CA VAL A 57 10.96 -4.96 2.90
C VAL A 57 12.40 -5.44 2.98
N ASP A 58 12.85 -5.84 4.17
CA ASP A 58 14.23 -6.27 4.44
C ASP A 58 15.29 -5.28 3.92
N GLY A 59 15.02 -3.97 4.09
CA GLY A 59 15.89 -2.88 3.64
C GLY A 59 15.95 -2.67 2.12
N ARG A 60 15.13 -3.41 1.34
CA ARG A 60 15.07 -3.29 -0.13
C ARG A 60 13.76 -2.65 -0.56
N ARG A 61 13.85 -1.71 -1.50
CA ARG A 61 12.66 -1.11 -2.11
C ARG A 61 11.86 -2.15 -2.89
N VAL A 62 10.55 -2.14 -2.73
CA VAL A 62 9.63 -3.01 -3.45
C VAL A 62 9.29 -2.39 -4.81
N GLU A 63 9.83 -2.97 -5.89
CA GLU A 63 9.59 -2.53 -7.28
C GLU A 63 8.91 -3.61 -8.14
N ALA A 64 8.91 -4.86 -7.66
CA ALA A 64 8.33 -6.03 -8.29
C ALA A 64 7.82 -6.98 -7.19
N PRO A 65 7.06 -8.04 -7.54
CA PRO A 65 6.61 -9.03 -6.56
C PRO A 65 7.78 -9.59 -5.74
N LEU A 66 7.57 -9.68 -4.42
CA LEU A 66 8.54 -10.24 -3.46
C LEU A 66 8.80 -11.74 -3.70
#